data_AF-A0A7V6T3T2-F1
#
_entry.id   AF-A0A7V6T3T2-F1
#
_cell.length_a   1.000
_cell.length_b   1.000
_cell.length_c   1.000
_cell.angle_alpha   90.00
_cell.angle_beta   90.00
_cell.angle_gamma   90.00
#
_symmetry.space_group_name_H-M   'P 1'
#
loop_
_entity.id
_entity.type
_entity.pdbx_description
1 polymer ?
#
loop_
_entity_poly.entity_id
_entity_poly.type
_entity_poly.pdbx_seq_one_letter_code
_entity_poly.pdbx_strand_id
1 'polypeptide(L)' 'MIEEDSIFVRSKYADYTYEDVAEHIGVDATQYFYNDQWPGREYIWYADDDSVSLFLVFAESGGVWKLAAMTVDPFD' A
#
# COMPACT_ATOMS: atom_id res chain seq x y z
N MET A 1 -13.99 -8.79 -0.30
CA MET A 1 -14.17 -7.70 -1.28
C MET A 1 -13.58 -6.48 -0.62
N ILE A 2 -12.59 -5.82 -1.21
CA ILE A 2 -12.07 -4.55 -0.66
C ILE A 2 -13.12 -3.51 -1.04
N GLU A 3 -13.96 -3.14 -0.07
CA GLU A 3 -15.11 -2.28 -0.27
C GLU A 3 -14.71 -0.85 -0.69
N GLU A 4 -15.63 -0.22 -1.41
CA GLU A 4 -15.57 1.12 -2.03
C GLU A 4 -15.37 2.30 -1.05
N ASP A 5 -15.00 2.01 0.20
CA ASP A 5 -14.81 2.96 1.31
C ASP A 5 -13.36 3.01 1.84
N SER A 6 -12.40 2.54 1.04
CA SER A 6 -10.98 2.79 1.31
C SER A 6 -10.69 4.30 1.25
N ILE A 7 -9.99 4.84 2.26
CA ILE A 7 -9.63 6.28 2.35
C ILE A 7 -8.93 6.82 1.10
N PHE A 8 -8.32 5.94 0.30
CA PHE A 8 -7.67 6.33 -0.94
C PHE A 8 -8.61 6.40 -2.15
N VAL A 9 -9.73 5.67 -2.18
CA VAL A 9 -10.67 5.62 -3.34
C VAL A 9 -11.21 7.00 -3.70
N ARG A 10 -11.32 7.91 -2.74
CA ARG A 10 -11.75 9.31 -2.96
C ARG A 10 -10.60 10.32 -2.92
N SER A 11 -9.36 9.85 -2.78
CA SER A 11 -8.17 10.68 -2.76
C SER A 11 -7.58 10.84 -4.16
N LYS A 12 -6.78 11.89 -4.37
CA LYS A 12 -5.98 12.03 -5.60
C LYS A 12 -4.89 10.96 -5.77
N TYR A 13 -4.70 10.10 -4.77
CA TYR A 13 -3.72 9.02 -4.73
C TYR A 13 -4.35 7.64 -5.02
N ALA A 14 -5.66 7.58 -5.30
CA ALA A 14 -6.39 6.32 -5.55
C ALA A 14 -5.76 5.44 -6.64
N ASP A 15 -5.14 6.10 -7.62
CA ASP A 15 -4.56 5.46 -8.79
C ASP A 15 -3.04 5.28 -8.70
N TYR A 16 -2.42 5.62 -7.57
CA TYR A 16 -0.98 5.50 -7.42
C TYR A 16 -0.54 4.05 -7.45
N THR A 17 0.40 3.77 -8.35
CA THR A 17 1.14 2.51 -8.42
C THR A 17 2.32 2.52 -7.45
N TYR A 18 3.07 1.42 -7.42
CA TYR A 18 4.33 1.35 -6.67
C TYR A 18 5.27 2.48 -7.09
N GLU A 19 5.45 2.65 -8.39
CA GLU A 19 6.34 3.63 -8.99
C GLU A 19 5.91 5.06 -8.65
N ASP A 20 4.60 5.37 -8.73
CA ASP A 20 4.06 6.68 -8.36
C ASP A 20 4.30 6.99 -6.88
N VAL A 21 4.13 5.99 -6.00
CA VAL A 21 4.40 6.15 -4.56
C VAL A 21 5.88 6.43 -4.33
N ALA A 22 6.78 5.59 -4.86
CA ALA A 22 8.22 5.73 -4.68
C ALA A 22 8.73 7.09 -5.18
N GLU A 23 8.25 7.56 -6.34
CA GLU A 23 8.55 8.90 -6.84
C GLU A 23 7.99 9.99 -5.93
N HIS A 24 6.75 9.86 -5.46
CA HIS A 24 6.09 10.87 -4.64
C HIS A 24 6.72 11.03 -3.24
N ILE A 25 7.04 9.93 -2.58
CA ILE A 25 7.66 9.94 -1.24
C ILE A 25 9.17 10.14 -1.30
N GLY A 26 9.79 9.85 -2.45
CA GLY A 26 11.22 10.04 -2.71
C GLY A 26 12.12 8.95 -2.13
N VAL A 27 11.58 7.80 -1.75
CA VAL A 27 12.32 6.63 -1.28
C VAL A 27 11.78 5.37 -1.93
N ASP A 28 12.64 4.37 -2.14
CA ASP A 28 12.28 3.06 -2.66
C ASP A 28 12.01 2.08 -1.52
N ALA A 29 11.23 1.01 -1.77
CA ALA A 29 10.92 0.06 -0.72
C ALA A 29 12.17 -0.71 -0.29
N THR A 30 12.35 -0.92 1.02
CA THR A 30 13.28 -1.94 1.51
C THR A 30 12.77 -3.33 1.19
N GLN A 31 11.45 -3.53 1.24
CA GLN A 31 10.79 -4.78 0.87
C GLN A 31 9.52 -4.49 0.08
N TYR A 32 9.35 -5.21 -1.03
CA TYR A 32 8.13 -5.21 -1.83
C TYR A 32 7.75 -6.62 -2.23
N PHE A 33 6.66 -7.15 -1.69
CA PHE A 33 6.24 -8.54 -1.91
C PHE A 33 4.71 -8.69 -1.84
N TYR A 34 4.21 -9.79 -2.40
CA TYR A 34 2.80 -10.17 -2.27
C TYR A 34 2.59 -10.93 -0.96
N ASN A 35 1.57 -10.56 -0.19
CA ASN A 35 1.20 -11.23 1.05
C ASN A 35 -0.05 -12.10 0.85
N ASP A 36 0.11 -13.42 1.00
CA ASP A 36 -1.00 -14.38 0.88
C ASP A 36 -1.98 -14.31 2.07
N GLN A 37 -1.52 -13.91 3.26
CA GLN A 37 -2.38 -13.77 4.44
C GLN A 37 -3.28 -12.54 4.35
N TRP A 38 -2.79 -11.49 3.69
CA TRP A 38 -3.48 -10.23 3.48
C TRP A 38 -3.42 -9.89 1.98
N PRO A 39 -4.36 -10.43 1.17
CA PRO A 39 -4.22 -10.44 -0.28
C PRO A 39 -4.02 -9.03 -0.83
N GLY A 40 -2.77 -8.76 -1.21
CA GLY A 40 -2.26 -7.43 -1.51
C GLY A 40 -0.75 -7.46 -1.65
N ARG A 41 -0.18 -6.41 -2.26
CA ARG A 41 1.28 -6.19 -2.23
C ARG A 41 1.62 -5.19 -1.15
N GLU A 42 2.67 -5.46 -0.41
CA GLU A 42 3.14 -4.63 0.69
C GLU A 42 4.39 -3.87 0.27
N TYR A 43 4.39 -2.56 0.49
CA TYR A 43 5.55 -1.69 0.40
C TYR A 43 6.00 -1.40 1.82
N ILE A 44 7.23 -1.79 2.14
CA ILE A 44 7.84 -1.56 3.45
C ILE A 44 9.14 -0.82 3.24
N TRP A 45 9.24 0.36 3.85
CA TRP A 45 10.49 1.12 3.92
C TRP A 45 10.91 1.29 5.38
N TYR A 46 12.16 0.97 5.67
CA TYR A 46 12.78 1.19 6.97
C TYR A 46 13.75 2.37 6.89
N ALA A 47 13.66 3.30 7.85
CA ALA A 47 14.69 4.31 8.02
C ALA A 47 15.97 3.68 8.58
N ASP A 48 17.13 4.20 8.23
CA ASP A 48 18.44 3.69 8.69
C ASP A 48 18.62 3.62 10.22
N ASP A 49 17.86 4.40 10.98
CA ASP A 49 17.95 4.46 12.46
C ASP A 49 16.95 3.53 13.17
N ASP A 50 16.42 2.52 12.46
CA ASP A 50 15.54 1.41 12.91
C ASP A 50 14.29 1.78 13.75
N SER A 51 14.04 3.07 13.97
CA SER A 51 12.99 3.59 14.86
C SER A 51 11.72 3.98 14.13
N VAL A 52 11.78 4.08 12.80
CA VAL A 52 10.67 4.53 11.94
C VAL A 52 10.59 3.64 10.71
N SER A 53 9.37 3.20 10.39
CA SER A 53 9.07 2.51 9.14
C SER A 53 7.80 3.08 8.50
N LEU A 54 7.73 2.96 7.18
CA LEU A 54 6.54 3.22 6.38
C LEU A 54 6.02 1.91 5.83
N PHE A 55 4.74 1.65 6.04
CA PHE A 55 4.03 0.47 5.55
C PHE A 55 2.83 0.91 4.71
N LEU A 56 2.77 0.45 3.46
CA LEU A 56 1.68 0.74 2.53
C LEU A 56 1.23 -0.55 1.85
N VAL A 57 -0.04 -0.60 1.44
CA VAL A 57 -0.64 -1.77 0.80
C VAL A 57 -1.19 -1.40 -0.57
N PHE A 58 -1.08 -2.34 -1.50
CA PHE A 58 -1.59 -2.22 -2.85
C PHE A 58 -2.57 -3.36 -3.13
N ALA A 59 -3.73 -3.01 -3.67
CA ALA A 59 -4.74 -3.95 -4.13
C ALA A 59 -4.72 -4.04 -5.66
N GLU A 60 -5.00 -5.23 -6.20
CA GLU A 60 -5.11 -5.41 -7.64
C GLU A 60 -6.48 -4.93 -8.14
N SER A 61 -6.47 -4.14 -9.21
CA SER A 61 -7.66 -3.80 -9.98
C SER A 61 -7.32 -3.77 -11.46
N GLY A 62 -7.95 -4.66 -12.24
CA GLY A 62 -7.77 -4.74 -13.69
C GLY A 62 -6.33 -5.06 -14.13
N GLY A 63 -5.59 -5.86 -13.35
CA GLY A 63 -4.19 -6.21 -13.64
C GLY A 63 -3.16 -5.18 -13.17
N VAL A 64 -3.60 -4.12 -12.48
CA VAL A 64 -2.74 -3.05 -11.95
C VAL A 64 -2.85 -3.01 -10.44
N TRP A 65 -1.71 -2.93 -9.75
CA TRP A 65 -1.64 -2.81 -8.30
C TRP A 65 -1.68 -1.33 -7.90
N LYS A 66 -2.72 -0.93 -7.17
CA LYS A 66 -2.98 0.47 -6.79
C LYS A 66 -2.98 0.64 -5.29
N LEU A 67 -2.51 1.80 -4.84
CA LEU A 67 -2.45 2.16 -3.42
C LEU A 67 -3.83 2.02 -2.81
N ALA A 68 -3.90 1.20 -1.76
CA ALA A 68 -5.11 0.87 -1.06
C ALA A 68 -4.93 1.10 0.43
N ALA A 69 -6.04 1.32 1.11
CA ALA A 69 -6.08 1.34 2.56
C ALA A 69 -6.52 -0.03 3.01
N MET A 70 -5.80 -0.61 3.96
CA MET A 70 -6.34 -1.71 4.73
C MET A 70 -7.48 -1.16 5.60
N THR A 71 -8.70 -1.57 5.32
CA THR A 71 -9.75 -1.62 6.34
C THR A 71 -9.57 -2.95 7.06
N VAL A 72 -8.72 -2.97 8.08
CA VAL A 72 -8.82 -4.02 9.10
C VAL A 72 -10.08 -3.70 9.89
N ASP A 73 -11.12 -4.52 9.77
CA ASP A 73 -12.14 -4.54 10.81
C ASP A 73 -11.48 -5.16 12.04
N PRO A 74 -11.30 -4.42 13.14
CA PRO A 74 -10.57 -4.94 14.31
C PRO A 74 -11.37 -6.01 15.07
N PHE A 75 -12.54 -6.43 14.57
CA PHE A 75 -13.46 -7.35 15.23
C PHE A 75 -13.83 -8.62 14.43
N ASP A 76 -13.19 -8.90 13.29
CA ASP A 76 -13.31 -10.20 12.59
C ASP A 76 -12.30 -11.25 13.11
#